data_AF-A0A7Z9SYZ3-F1
#
_entry.id   AF-A0A7Z9SYZ3-F1
#
_cell.length_a   1.000
_cell.length_b   1.000
_cell.length_c   1.000
_cell.angle_alpha   90.00
_cell.angle_beta   90.00
_cell.angle_gamma   90.00
#
_symmetry.space_group_name_H-M   'P 1'
#
loop_
_entity.id
_entity.type
_entity.pdbx_description
1 polymer ?
#
loop_
_entity_poly.entity_id
_entity_poly.type
_entity_poly.pdbx_seq_one_letter_code
_entity_poly.pdbx_strand_id
1 'polypeptide(L)'
;MKYCFRFSRALIFTILTVTTAEAIGTSFLTVPYSPRELALGGRTASVLGDASLSRGNPALIVGTSHQIFFSYTSWFAGVTGSSALMVKPFGKGSLGLSVRHMNVSDLQLRTETPTDDYIALFAASGTTLEATWGQKFQNLLVGLSLRG
;
A
#
# COMPACT_ATOMS: atom_id res chain seq x y z
N MET A 1 -10.71 -30.99 -8.32
CA MET A 1 -9.46 -30.18 -8.39
C MET A 1 -9.21 -29.46 -9.72
N LYS A 2 -9.97 -29.67 -10.82
CA LYS A 2 -9.75 -28.97 -12.11
C LYS A 2 -10.27 -27.52 -12.15
N TYR A 3 -11.26 -27.16 -11.33
CA TYR A 3 -11.88 -25.83 -11.34
C TYR A 3 -11.03 -24.74 -10.65
N CYS A 4 -10.30 -25.09 -9.58
CA CYS A 4 -9.44 -24.16 -8.84
C CYS A 4 -8.28 -23.62 -9.70
N PHE A 5 -7.76 -24.46 -10.61
CA PHE A 5 -6.65 -24.10 -11.50
C PHE A 5 -7.06 -23.15 -12.64
N ARG A 6 -8.32 -23.24 -13.11
CA ARG A 6 -8.86 -22.32 -14.13
C ARG A 6 -9.19 -20.94 -13.54
N PHE A 7 -9.68 -20.90 -12.29
CA PHE A 7 -9.95 -19.66 -11.58
C PHE A 7 -8.66 -18.87 -11.30
N SER A 8 -7.59 -19.55 -10.88
CA SER A 8 -6.27 -18.94 -10.65
C SER A 8 -5.70 -18.28 -11.91
N ARG A 9 -5.81 -18.91 -13.08
CA ARG A 9 -5.32 -18.34 -14.35
C ARG A 9 -6.11 -17.12 -14.80
N ALA A 10 -7.43 -17.11 -14.59
CA ALA A 10 -8.27 -15.95 -14.87
C ALA A 10 -7.93 -14.78 -13.94
N LEU A 11 -7.73 -15.05 -12.65
CA LEU A 11 -7.31 -14.05 -11.65
C LEU A 11 -5.96 -13.41 -12.01
N ILE A 12 -4.96 -14.23 -12.39
CA ILE A 12 -3.63 -13.75 -12.78
C ILE A 12 -3.71 -12.88 -14.04
N PHE A 13 -4.53 -13.27 -15.03
CA PHE A 13 -4.74 -12.46 -16.24
C PHE A 13 -5.42 -11.12 -15.93
N THR A 14 -6.43 -11.10 -15.06
CA THR A 14 -7.10 -9.87 -14.64
C THR A 14 -6.16 -8.92 -13.90
N ILE A 15 -5.27 -9.45 -13.04
CA ILE A 15 -4.29 -8.63 -12.31
C ILE A 15 -3.28 -7.99 -13.27
N LEU A 16 -2.87 -8.68 -14.34
CA LEU A 16 -1.90 -8.17 -15.32
C LEU A 16 -2.49 -7.06 -16.22
N THR A 17 -3.81 -7.05 -16.45
CA THR A 17 -4.47 -6.07 -17.34
C THR A 17 -4.82 -4.73 -16.69
N VAL A 18 -4.62 -4.53 -15.38
CA VAL A 18 -4.97 -3.27 -14.67
C VAL A 18 -3.83 -2.23 -14.73
N THR A 19 -2.80 -2.44 -15.54
CA THR A 19 -1.55 -1.64 -15.47
C THR A 19 -1.49 -0.41 -16.38
N THR A 20 -2.60 0.07 -16.92
CA THR A 20 -2.53 1.29 -17.74
C THR A 20 -3.60 2.31 -17.37
N ALA A 21 -3.10 3.50 -17.05
CA ALA A 21 -3.73 4.81 -17.27
C ALA A 21 -4.34 5.56 -16.09
N GLU A 22 -3.80 5.48 -14.88
CA GLU A 22 -3.87 6.58 -13.91
C GLU A 22 -2.65 6.45 -12.99
N ALA A 23 -1.66 7.34 -13.10
CA ALA A 23 -0.41 7.19 -12.35
C ALA A 23 0.02 8.52 -11.71
N ILE A 24 -0.20 8.64 -10.39
CA ILE A 24 0.41 9.68 -9.54
C ILE A 24 1.93 9.46 -9.32
N GLY A 25 2.58 8.67 -10.18
CA GLY A 25 3.96 8.21 -10.01
C GLY A 25 4.14 7.31 -8.77
N THR A 26 5.38 7.21 -8.27
CA THR A 26 5.69 6.47 -7.04
C THR A 26 5.68 7.34 -5.78
N SER A 27 5.45 8.65 -5.92
CA SER A 27 5.46 9.63 -4.83
C SER A 27 4.47 9.29 -3.71
N PHE A 28 3.33 8.66 -4.04
CA PHE A 28 2.35 8.21 -3.05
C PHE A 28 2.88 7.17 -2.06
N LEU A 29 4.00 6.50 -2.37
CA LEU A 29 4.65 5.57 -1.43
C LEU A 29 5.14 6.27 -0.16
N THR A 30 5.46 7.56 -0.27
CA THR A 30 5.95 8.41 0.83
C THR A 30 4.83 8.90 1.76
N VAL A 31 3.57 8.85 1.30
CA VAL A 31 2.42 9.23 2.11
C VAL A 31 2.24 8.16 3.21
N PRO A 32 1.99 8.55 4.48
CA PRO A 32 1.74 7.60 5.55
C PRO A 32 0.71 6.54 5.18
N TYR A 33 1.01 5.29 5.49
CA TYR A 33 0.21 4.14 5.09
C TYR A 33 -0.96 3.84 6.02
N SER A 34 -0.81 4.19 7.30
CA SER A 34 -1.85 4.02 8.31
C SER A 34 -2.15 5.35 9.03
N PRO A 35 -3.38 5.51 9.56
CA PRO A 35 -3.72 6.65 10.39
C PRO A 35 -2.78 6.81 11.60
N ARG A 36 -2.29 5.68 12.14
CA ARG A 36 -1.33 5.67 13.24
C ARG A 36 0.03 6.25 12.84
N GLU A 37 0.54 5.86 11.68
CA GLU A 37 1.76 6.44 11.13
C GLU A 37 1.60 7.95 10.87
N LEU A 38 0.44 8.36 10.34
CA LEU A 38 0.11 9.77 10.11
C LEU A 38 0.07 10.57 11.43
N ALA A 39 -0.61 10.05 12.46
CA ALA A 39 -0.71 10.69 13.77
C ALA A 39 0.65 10.86 14.48
N LEU A 40 1.63 10.02 14.13
CA LEU A 40 3.01 10.08 14.62
C LEU A 40 3.94 10.91 13.71
N GLY A 41 3.38 11.69 12.80
CA GLY A 41 4.14 12.56 11.89
C GLY A 41 4.97 11.78 10.86
N GLY A 42 4.54 10.57 10.48
CA GLY A 42 5.22 9.73 9.49
C GLY A 42 6.46 9.00 10.02
N ARG A 43 6.68 8.98 11.35
CA ARG A 43 7.89 8.42 11.96
C ARG A 43 7.57 7.20 12.82
N THR A 44 7.75 6.00 12.26
CA THR A 44 7.35 4.74 12.91
C THR A 44 8.44 3.67 12.97
N ALA A 45 9.68 3.98 12.59
CA ALA A 45 10.75 3.00 12.40
C ALA A 45 11.01 2.08 13.62
N SER A 46 10.78 2.56 14.84
CA SER A 46 10.95 1.78 16.08
C SER A 46 9.69 1.75 16.95
N VAL A 47 8.55 2.16 16.40
CA VAL A 47 7.28 2.13 17.12
C VAL A 47 6.77 0.69 17.08
N LEU A 48 6.42 0.12 18.23
CA LEU A 48 5.85 -1.21 18.31
C LEU A 48 4.31 -1.15 18.31
N GLY A 49 3.68 -2.23 17.86
CA GLY A 49 2.23 -2.42 17.97
C GLY A 49 1.68 -3.24 16.82
N ASP A 50 0.83 -2.64 16.00
CA ASP A 50 0.11 -3.36 14.94
C ASP A 50 0.93 -3.61 13.67
N ALA A 51 0.47 -4.58 12.88
CA ALA A 51 1.07 -5.00 11.62
C ALA A 51 1.37 -3.86 10.63
N SER A 52 0.59 -2.77 10.61
CA SER A 52 0.76 -1.70 9.61
C SER A 52 2.11 -1.00 9.71
N LEU A 53 2.74 -1.02 10.89
CA LEU A 53 4.06 -0.44 11.13
C LEU A 53 5.18 -1.16 10.39
N SER A 54 4.95 -2.42 9.97
CA SER A 54 5.89 -3.18 9.14
C SER A 54 6.16 -2.52 7.79
N ARG A 55 5.30 -1.61 7.33
CA ARG A 55 5.53 -0.87 6.09
C ARG A 55 6.59 0.23 6.25
N GLY A 56 6.66 0.88 7.42
CA GLY A 56 7.71 1.85 7.73
C GLY A 56 9.04 1.19 8.06
N ASN A 57 9.00 0.02 8.71
CA ASN A 57 10.16 -0.82 8.95
C ASN A 57 9.77 -2.32 8.89
N PRO A 58 10.19 -3.07 7.87
CA PRO A 58 9.79 -4.47 7.69
C PRO A 58 10.24 -5.39 8.82
N ALA A 59 11.25 -5.02 9.61
CA ALA A 59 11.67 -5.80 10.78
C ALA A 59 10.58 -5.87 11.88
N LEU A 60 9.64 -4.92 11.90
CA LEU A 60 8.55 -4.86 12.89
C LEU A 60 7.47 -5.90 12.66
N ILE A 61 7.47 -6.61 11.52
CA ILE A 61 6.52 -7.71 11.28
C ILE A 61 6.78 -8.91 12.18
N VAL A 62 8.01 -9.04 12.70
CA VAL A 62 8.46 -10.19 13.47
C VAL A 62 7.70 -10.28 14.80
N GLY A 63 7.14 -11.45 15.08
CA GLY A 63 6.38 -11.70 16.32
C GLY A 63 4.94 -11.18 16.27
N THR A 64 4.51 -10.59 15.16
CA THR A 64 3.10 -10.26 14.93
C THR A 64 2.29 -11.55 14.77
N SER A 65 1.24 -11.70 15.56
CA SER A 65 0.27 -12.80 15.43
C SER A 65 -0.52 -12.69 14.12
N HIS A 66 -1.42 -13.64 13.86
CA HIS A 66 -2.37 -13.48 12.75
C HIS A 66 -3.14 -12.17 12.90
N GLN A 67 -2.95 -11.24 11.96
CA GLN A 67 -3.57 -9.93 11.99
C GLN A 67 -3.98 -9.52 10.58
N ILE A 68 -5.15 -8.91 10.49
CA ILE A 68 -5.61 -8.21 9.29
C ILE A 68 -5.81 -6.75 9.69
N PHE A 69 -5.34 -5.86 8.83
CA PHE A 69 -5.42 -4.42 8.99
C PHE A 69 -6.09 -3.82 7.76
N PHE A 70 -7.00 -2.87 7.98
CA PHE A 70 -7.61 -2.07 6.93
C PHE A 70 -7.51 -0.60 7.32
N SER A 71 -7.30 0.26 6.34
CA SER A 71 -7.40 1.69 6.57
C SER A 71 -7.97 2.44 5.38
N TYR A 72 -8.55 3.59 5.69
CA TYR A 72 -8.99 4.58 4.75
C TYR A 72 -8.58 5.96 5.25
N THR A 73 -8.16 6.80 4.32
CA THR A 73 -7.69 8.16 4.56
C THR A 73 -8.28 9.05 3.48
N SER A 74 -8.76 10.23 3.89
CA SER A 74 -9.24 11.27 3.00
C SER A 74 -8.57 12.57 3.41
N TRP A 75 -8.01 13.25 2.43
CA TRP A 75 -7.41 14.57 2.56
C TRP A 75 -8.18 15.57 1.70
N PHE A 76 -7.85 16.85 1.85
CA PHE A 76 -8.39 17.91 1.02
C PHE A 76 -8.02 17.72 -0.46
N ALA A 77 -8.72 18.45 -1.34
CA ALA A 77 -8.50 18.44 -2.79
C ALA A 77 -8.64 17.04 -3.43
N GLY A 78 -9.64 16.26 -2.99
CA GLY A 78 -9.99 14.99 -3.66
C GLY A 78 -8.99 13.85 -3.46
N VAL A 79 -8.01 14.01 -2.56
CA VAL A 79 -7.01 12.97 -2.31
C VAL A 79 -7.57 11.93 -1.35
N THR A 80 -7.57 10.67 -1.76
CA THR A 80 -8.02 9.53 -0.95
C THR A 80 -7.01 8.40 -0.99
N GLY A 81 -7.00 7.59 0.06
CA GLY A 81 -6.13 6.43 0.17
C GLY A 81 -6.78 5.31 0.95
N SER A 82 -6.67 4.09 0.45
CA SER A 82 -7.10 2.88 1.14
C SER A 82 -5.97 1.86 1.19
N SER A 83 -5.95 1.06 2.25
CA SER A 83 -4.97 0.00 2.38
C SER A 83 -5.52 -1.21 3.13
N ALA A 84 -4.97 -2.37 2.81
CA ALA A 84 -5.21 -3.61 3.51
C ALA A 84 -3.89 -4.37 3.67
N LEU A 85 -3.69 -4.99 4.83
CA LEU A 85 -2.52 -5.80 5.14
C LEU A 85 -2.99 -7.05 5.90
N MET A 86 -2.47 -8.20 5.49
CA MET A 86 -2.60 -9.45 6.22
C MET A 86 -1.22 -9.91 6.64
N VAL A 87 -1.05 -10.25 7.92
CA VAL A 87 0.18 -10.82 8.48
C VAL A 87 -0.12 -12.15 9.12
N LYS A 88 0.79 -13.10 8.97
CA LYS A 88 0.78 -14.38 9.66
C LYS A 88 2.18 -14.81 10.07
N PRO A 89 2.34 -15.54 11.19
CA PRO A 89 3.55 -16.27 11.48
C PRO A 89 3.90 -17.25 10.35
N PHE A 90 5.18 -17.37 10.02
CA PHE A 90 5.70 -18.30 9.03
C PHE A 90 7.12 -18.76 9.40
N GLY A 91 7.27 -20.04 9.71
CA GLY A 91 8.53 -20.60 10.20
C GLY A 91 8.98 -19.94 11.50
N LYS A 92 10.21 -19.41 11.53
CA LYS A 92 10.76 -18.65 12.68
C LYS A 92 10.49 -17.14 12.58
N GLY A 93 9.70 -16.71 11.60
CA GLY A 93 9.44 -15.32 11.29
C GLY A 93 7.96 -15.06 11.02
N SER A 94 7.69 -13.99 10.28
CA SER A 94 6.35 -13.60 9.87
C SER A 94 6.35 -13.18 8.40
N LEU A 95 5.22 -13.42 7.73
CA LEU A 95 4.96 -13.00 6.36
C LEU A 95 3.77 -12.04 6.34
N GLY A 96 3.86 -11.03 5.49
CA GLY A 96 2.84 -10.04 5.24
C GLY A 96 2.55 -9.90 3.75
N LEU A 97 1.28 -9.72 3.42
CA LEU A 97 0.82 -9.32 2.10
C LEU A 97 -0.07 -8.11 2.24
N SER A 98 0.18 -7.07 1.45
CA SER A 98 -0.61 -5.86 1.50
C SER A 98 -0.90 -5.30 0.12
N VAL A 99 -2.00 -4.56 0.06
CA VAL A 99 -2.40 -3.73 -1.06
C VAL A 99 -2.65 -2.32 -0.56
N ARG A 100 -2.29 -1.33 -1.37
CA ARG A 100 -2.63 0.07 -1.15
C ARG A 100 -3.13 0.65 -2.45
N HIS A 101 -4.15 1.48 -2.36
CA HIS A 101 -4.60 2.33 -3.45
C HIS A 101 -4.63 3.79 -2.98
N MET A 102 -4.20 4.71 -3.82
CA MET A 102 -4.35 6.16 -3.61
C MET A 102 -4.89 6.78 -4.88
N ASN A 103 -5.73 7.80 -4.72
CA ASN A 103 -6.38 8.51 -5.81
C ASN A 103 -6.40 10.00 -5.51
N VAL A 104 -6.34 10.81 -6.56
CA VAL A 104 -6.54 12.25 -6.57
C VAL A 104 -7.56 12.56 -7.66
N SER A 105 -8.74 13.05 -7.26
CA SER A 105 -9.80 13.47 -8.18
C SER A 105 -9.73 14.97 -8.50
N ASP A 106 -10.60 15.38 -9.43
CA ASP A 106 -10.91 16.79 -9.70
C ASP A 106 -9.70 17.63 -10.15
N LEU A 107 -8.72 16.99 -10.77
CA LEU A 107 -7.56 17.67 -11.35
C LEU A 107 -7.98 18.42 -12.60
N GLN A 108 -7.70 19.71 -12.66
CA GLN A 108 -8.10 20.57 -13.76
C GLN A 108 -7.05 20.56 -14.86
N LEU A 109 -7.42 20.10 -16.04
CA LEU A 109 -6.59 20.22 -17.24
C LEU A 109 -6.76 21.62 -17.82
N ARG A 110 -5.64 22.35 -17.96
CA ARG A 110 -5.56 23.68 -18.57
C ARG A 110 -4.57 23.66 -19.74
N THR A 111 -4.69 24.62 -20.64
CA THR A 111 -3.68 24.85 -21.69
C THR A 111 -2.42 25.48 -21.09
N GLU A 112 -1.40 25.71 -21.91
CA GLU A 112 -0.16 26.37 -21.49
C GLU A 112 -0.35 27.82 -21.02
N THR A 113 -1.49 28.43 -21.38
CA THR A 113 -1.89 29.75 -20.90
C THR A 113 -2.83 29.62 -19.71
N PRO A 114 -2.62 30.35 -18.59
CA PRO A 114 -3.55 30.36 -17.48
C PRO A 114 -4.92 30.92 -17.92
N THR A 115 -5.93 30.08 -18.02
CA THR A 115 -7.33 30.44 -18.32
C THR A 115 -8.20 30.17 -17.10
N ASP A 116 -9.21 30.98 -16.79
CA ASP A 116 -10.09 30.73 -15.63
C ASP A 116 -10.86 29.41 -15.75
N ASP A 117 -11.32 29.09 -16.96
CA ASP A 117 -12.03 27.86 -17.28
C ASP A 117 -11.07 26.69 -17.52
N TYR A 118 -11.45 25.52 -16.99
CA TYR A 118 -10.76 24.26 -17.23
C TYR A 118 -11.32 23.56 -18.48
N ILE A 119 -10.47 22.80 -19.17
CA ILE A 119 -10.83 22.09 -20.41
C ILE A 119 -11.49 20.75 -20.07
N ALA A 120 -10.96 20.08 -19.04
CA ALA A 120 -11.46 18.82 -18.55
C ALA A 120 -11.06 18.61 -17.09
N LEU A 121 -11.80 17.75 -16.41
CA LEU A 121 -11.38 17.15 -15.14
C LEU A 121 -10.76 15.79 -15.42
N PHE A 122 -9.70 15.48 -14.70
CA PHE A 122 -9.10 14.15 -14.72
C PHE A 122 -8.81 13.66 -13.30
N ALA A 123 -8.65 12.35 -13.16
CA ALA A 123 -8.21 11.71 -11.94
C ALA A 123 -6.84 11.06 -12.18
N ALA A 124 -6.09 10.90 -11.11
CA ALA A 124 -4.85 10.16 -11.12
C ALA A 124 -4.77 9.30 -9.86
N SER A 125 -4.39 8.04 -10.02
CA SER A 125 -4.34 7.08 -8.94
C SER A 125 -3.02 6.29 -8.96
N GLY A 126 -2.83 5.43 -7.96
CA GLY A 126 -1.64 4.62 -7.78
C GLY A 126 -1.96 3.45 -6.88
N THR A 127 -1.63 2.25 -7.33
CA THR A 127 -1.85 1.01 -6.56
C THR A 127 -0.52 0.33 -6.34
N THR A 128 -0.27 -0.15 -5.13
CA THR A 128 0.89 -1.01 -4.85
C THR A 128 0.47 -2.33 -4.24
N LEU A 129 1.13 -3.38 -4.67
CA LEU A 129 1.14 -4.68 -4.02
C LEU A 129 2.48 -4.85 -3.30
N GLU A 130 2.42 -5.32 -2.05
CA GLU A 130 3.60 -5.44 -1.22
C GLU A 130 3.63 -6.79 -0.49
N ALA A 131 4.79 -7.45 -0.57
CA ALA A 131 5.08 -8.66 0.17
C ALA A 131 6.22 -8.38 1.16
N THR A 132 5.98 -8.68 2.43
CA THR A 132 6.92 -8.40 3.52
C THR A 132 7.25 -9.70 4.25
N TRP A 133 8.53 -9.88 4.58
CA TRP A 133 9.00 -10.95 5.42
C TRP A 133 9.89 -10.39 6.51
N GLY A 134 9.87 -11.01 7.69
CA GLY A 134 10.84 -10.71 8.73
C GLY A 134 11.12 -11.91 9.61
N GLN A 135 12.30 -11.91 10.22
CA GLN A 135 12.71 -12.95 11.16
C GLN A 135 13.58 -12.37 12.29
N LYS A 136 13.53 -13.01 13.45
CA LYS A 136 14.42 -12.72 14.58
C LYS A 136 15.70 -13.53 14.46
N PHE A 137 16.85 -12.86 14.52
CA PHE A 137 18.18 -13.45 14.63
C PHE A 137 18.81 -13.00 15.95
N GLN A 138 18.82 -13.89 16.94
CA GLN A 138 19.26 -13.56 18.32
C GLN A 138 18.49 -12.35 18.87
N ASN A 139 19.16 -11.21 19.05
CA ASN A 139 18.56 -9.97 19.57
C ASN A 139 18.21 -8.97 18.45
N LEU A 140 18.48 -9.32 17.18
CA LEU A 140 18.22 -8.48 16.03
C LEU A 140 16.94 -8.92 15.31
N LEU A 141 16.08 -7.95 14.97
CA LEU A 141 14.96 -8.14 14.06
C LEU A 141 15.39 -7.66 12.68
N VAL A 142 15.22 -8.50 11.67
CA VAL A 142 15.47 -8.12 10.28
C VAL A 142 14.21 -8.34 9.46
N GLY A 143 14.01 -7.50 8.45
CA GLY A 143 12.90 -7.64 7.52
C GLY A 143 13.24 -7.16 6.13
N LEU A 144 12.49 -7.66 5.17
CA LEU A 144 12.58 -7.36 3.75
C LEU A 144 11.17 -7.12 3.22
N SER A 145 11.02 -6.11 2.37
CA SER A 145 9.76 -5.81 1.69
C SER A 145 10.02 -5.63 0.20
N LEU A 146 9.14 -6.20 -0.63
CA LEU A 146 9.10 -6.04 -2.07
C LEU A 146 7.79 -5.35 -2.44
N ARG A 147 7.88 -4.25 -3.20
CA ARG A 147 6.75 -3.43 -3.63
C ARG A 147 6.70 -3.36 -5.15
N GLY A 148 5.54 -3.62 -5.72
CA GLY A 148 5.25 -3.50 -7.15
C GLY A 148 3.98 -2.72 -7.42
#